data_AF-A0A3B6FJG3-F1
#
_entry.id   AF-A0A3B6FJG3-F1
#
_cell.length_a   1.000
_cell.length_b   1.000
_cell.length_c   1.000
_cell.angle_alpha   90.00
_cell.angle_beta   90.00
_cell.angle_gamma   90.00
#
_symmetry.space_group_name_H-M   'P 1'
#
loop_
_entity.id
_entity.type
_entity.pdbx_description
1 polymer ?
#
loop_
_entity_poly.entity_id
_entity_poly.type
_entity_poly.pdbx_seq_one_letter_code
_entity_poly.pdbx_strand_id
1 'polypeptide(L)'
;MASFGSRTRPVCADQEDMQKTWMEASLDKEKEKDVPTPSCWCADVCKLKVSTDRNKSWIEGRRFFVCPNYAHDRRRPTNAYDIPPVC
;
A
#
# COMPACT_ATOMS: atom_id res chain seq x y z
N MET A 1 12.44 29.47 13.65
CA MET A 1 12.95 28.08 13.69
C MET A 1 11.79 27.17 14.01
N ALA A 2 11.21 26.51 13.01
CA ALA A 2 10.13 25.54 13.24
C ALA A 2 10.77 24.19 13.57
N SER A 3 10.52 23.73 14.79
CA SER A 3 10.99 22.44 15.30
C SER A 3 10.49 21.31 14.40
N PHE A 4 11.40 20.61 13.72
CA PHE A 4 11.08 19.42 12.95
C PHE A 4 10.89 18.28 13.94
N GLY A 5 9.76 18.30 14.64
CA GLY A 5 9.33 17.19 15.49
C GLY A 5 9.39 15.92 14.65
N SER A 6 10.01 14.88 15.22
CA SER A 6 10.07 13.52 14.67
C SER A 6 8.75 13.20 13.96
N ARG A 7 8.74 13.27 12.63
CA ARG A 7 7.60 12.88 11.82
C ARG A 7 7.52 11.36 11.93
N THR A 8 6.84 10.84 12.94
CA THR A 8 6.10 9.58 12.76
C THR A 8 5.25 9.82 11.53
N ARG A 9 5.67 9.22 10.40
CA ARG A 9 4.96 9.38 9.12
C ARG A 9 3.50 9.04 9.39
N PRO A 10 2.54 9.87 8.97
CA PRO A 10 1.13 9.60 9.20
C PRO A 10 0.82 8.22 8.61
N VAL A 11 0.40 7.30 9.46
CA VAL A 11 0.01 5.96 9.06
C VAL A 11 -1.20 6.13 8.14
N CYS A 12 -1.16 5.61 6.92
CA CYS A 12 -2.27 5.84 5.99
C CYS A 12 -3.53 5.02 6.30
N ALA A 13 -3.46 4.14 7.31
CA ALA A 13 -4.62 3.55 7.96
C ALA A 13 -4.25 2.94 9.32
N ASP A 14 -5.24 2.75 10.19
CA ASP A 14 -5.07 2.03 11.45
C ASP A 14 -4.82 0.54 11.20
N GLN A 15 -4.03 -0.09 12.09
CA GLN A 15 -3.64 -1.51 11.95
C GLN A 15 -4.85 -2.45 11.98
N GLU A 16 -5.91 -2.09 12.71
CA GLU A 16 -7.16 -2.85 12.80
C GLU A 16 -7.93 -2.88 11.47
N ASP A 17 -7.71 -1.87 10.65
CA ASP A 17 -8.38 -1.61 9.38
C ASP A 17 -7.63 -2.28 8.20
N MET A 18 -6.42 -2.80 8.43
CA MET A 18 -5.63 -3.52 7.43
C MET A 18 -6.37 -4.74 6.88
N GLN A 19 -6.44 -4.88 5.55
CA GLN A 19 -7.05 -6.08 4.94
C GLN A 19 -6.31 -7.35 5.39
N LYS A 20 -7.07 -8.24 6.05
CA LYS A 20 -6.59 -9.53 6.59
C LYS A 20 -6.43 -10.62 5.52
N THR A 21 -6.93 -10.38 4.31
CA THR A 21 -6.92 -11.35 3.20
C THR A 21 -5.72 -11.20 2.26
N TRP A 22 -4.63 -10.61 2.74
CA TRP A 22 -3.35 -10.54 2.05
C TRP A 22 -2.25 -11.15 2.90
N MET A 23 -1.35 -11.89 2.27
CA MET A 23 -0.12 -12.37 2.90
C MET A 23 1.10 -11.69 2.30
N GLU A 24 2.18 -11.56 3.08
CA GLU A 24 3.45 -11.05 2.58
C GLU A 24 4.02 -12.01 1.53
N ALA A 25 4.59 -11.44 0.47
CA ALA A 25 5.20 -12.18 -0.61
C ALA A 25 6.56 -11.57 -0.94
N SER A 26 7.43 -12.36 -1.55
CA SER A 26 8.72 -11.92 -2.08
C SER A 26 8.80 -12.18 -3.59
N LEU A 27 9.61 -11.38 -4.27
CA LEU A 27 10.04 -11.70 -5.62
C LEU A 27 11.19 -12.70 -5.55
N ASP A 28 11.37 -13.44 -6.64
CA ASP A 28 12.61 -14.20 -6.84
C ASP A 28 13.78 -13.22 -6.90
N LYS A 29 14.93 -13.58 -6.33
CA LYS A 29 16.11 -12.71 -6.21
C LYS A 29 16.61 -12.15 -7.55
N GLU A 30 16.35 -12.86 -8.64
CA GLU A 30 16.65 -12.39 -10.00
C GLU A 30 15.71 -11.25 -10.40
N LYS A 31 14.39 -11.45 -10.27
CA LYS A 31 13.36 -10.45 -10.58
C LYS A 31 13.38 -9.23 -9.66
N GLU A 32 13.85 -9.38 -8.43
CA GLU A 32 13.95 -8.27 -7.48
C GLU A 32 14.89 -7.16 -7.97
N LYS A 33 15.89 -7.50 -8.79
CA LYS A 33 16.81 -6.52 -9.37
C LYS A 33 16.16 -5.73 -10.52
N ASP A 34 15.26 -6.37 -11.25
CA ASP A 34 14.65 -5.80 -12.46
C ASP A 34 13.39 -4.99 -12.17
N VAL A 35 12.70 -5.29 -11.07
CA VAL A 35 11.41 -4.66 -10.73
C VAL A 35 11.62 -3.64 -9.61
N PRO A 36 11.64 -2.33 -9.91
CA PRO A 36 11.74 -1.32 -8.87
C PRO A 36 10.49 -1.36 -7.99
N THR A 37 10.70 -1.37 -6.68
CA THR A 37 9.60 -1.29 -5.73
C THR A 37 8.99 0.11 -5.74
N PRO A 38 7.68 0.26 -6.04
CA PRO A 38 7.06 1.57 -6.11
C PRO A 38 6.90 2.20 -4.71
N SER A 39 6.87 3.52 -4.65
CA SER A 39 6.49 4.27 -3.46
C SER A 39 4.97 4.40 -3.33
N CYS A 40 4.48 4.32 -2.11
CA CYS A 40 3.10 4.58 -1.73
C CYS A 40 2.78 6.07 -1.77
N TRP A 41 1.50 6.43 -1.82
CA TRP A 41 1.05 7.82 -1.61
C TRP A 41 1.43 8.39 -0.24
N CYS A 42 1.63 7.55 0.78
CA CYS A 42 2.13 7.98 2.08
C CYS A 42 3.67 8.13 2.13
N ALA A 43 4.34 8.14 0.97
CA ALA A 43 5.79 8.19 0.79
C ALA A 43 6.56 7.02 1.43
N ASP A 44 5.86 5.96 1.85
CA ASP A 44 6.47 4.69 2.27
C ASP A 44 6.74 3.79 1.06
N VAL A 45 7.50 2.71 1.25
CA VAL A 45 7.79 1.75 0.19
C VAL A 45 6.69 0.69 0.13
N CYS A 46 6.13 0.43 -1.05
CA CYS A 46 5.14 -0.65 -1.21
C CYS A 46 5.76 -2.00 -0.85
N LYS A 47 4.98 -2.89 -0.25
CA LYS A 47 5.36 -4.28 -0.03
C LYS A 47 4.66 -5.18 -1.01
N LEU A 48 5.35 -6.21 -1.48
CA LEU A 48 4.71 -7.24 -2.29
C LEU A 48 3.82 -8.10 -1.39
N LYS A 49 2.55 -8.25 -1.78
CA LYS A 49 1.57 -9.09 -1.09
C LYS A 49 0.86 -10.01 -2.08
N VAL A 50 0.41 -11.17 -1.61
CA VAL A 50 -0.42 -12.11 -2.37
C VAL A 50 -1.84 -12.13 -1.82
N SER A 51 -2.84 -12.11 -2.72
CA SER A 51 -4.25 -12.21 -2.32
C SER A 51 -4.55 -13.63 -1.85
N THR A 52 -5.12 -13.74 -0.65
CA THR A 52 -5.69 -14.98 -0.11
C THR A 52 -7.22 -14.88 0.01
N ASP A 53 -7.81 -13.86 -0.63
CA ASP A 53 -9.26 -13.64 -0.63
C ASP A 53 -9.97 -14.67 -1.53
N ARG A 54 -10.40 -15.78 -0.92
CA ARG A 54 -11.16 -16.86 -1.58
C ARG A 54 -12.51 -16.41 -2.14
N ASN A 55 -13.07 -15.30 -1.65
CA ASN A 55 -14.32 -14.76 -2.19
C ASN A 55 -14.09 -14.01 -3.52
N LYS A 56 -12.84 -13.67 -3.82
CA LYS A 56 -12.44 -12.97 -5.04
C LYS A 56 -11.46 -13.85 -5.84
N SER A 57 -11.99 -14.96 -6.37
CA SER A 57 -11.22 -15.93 -7.18
C SER A 57 -10.44 -15.30 -8.34
N TRP A 58 -10.91 -14.18 -8.90
CA TRP A 58 -10.21 -13.46 -9.97
C TRP A 58 -8.90 -12.79 -9.53
N ILE A 59 -8.68 -12.56 -8.23
CA ILE A 59 -7.41 -12.05 -7.68
C ILE A 59 -6.70 -13.03 -6.77
N GLU A 60 -7.34 -14.13 -6.35
CA GLU A 60 -6.72 -15.15 -5.51
C GLU A 60 -5.40 -15.64 -6.13
N GLY A 61 -4.34 -15.68 -5.32
CA GLY A 61 -3.00 -16.08 -5.74
C GLY A 61 -2.22 -15.03 -6.55
N ARG A 62 -2.83 -13.91 -6.95
CA ARG A 62 -2.13 -12.81 -7.63
C ARG A 62 -1.31 -11.99 -6.63
N ARG A 63 -0.15 -11.51 -7.09
CA ARG A 63 0.78 -10.69 -6.32
C ARG A 63 0.69 -9.22 -6.74
N PHE A 64 0.70 -8.32 -5.77
CA PHE A 64 0.63 -6.87 -5.99
C PHE A 64 1.58 -6.13 -5.05
N PHE A 65 2.09 -4.99 -5.50
CA PHE A 65 2.71 -4.02 -4.60
C PHE A 65 1.60 -3.23 -3.91
N VAL A 66 1.53 -3.35 -2.58
CA VAL A 66 0.50 -2.72 -1.75
C VAL A 66 1.19 -1.92 -0.66
N CYS A 67 0.60 -0.79 -0.28
CA CYS A 67 1.12 -0.04 0.85
C CYS A 67 1.13 -0.90 2.12
N PRO A 68 2.22 -0.90 2.90
CA PRO A 68 2.26 -1.62 4.18
C PRO A 68 1.16 -1.15 5.13
N ASN A 69 0.73 0.11 4.98
CA ASN A 69 -0.29 0.75 5.79
C ASN A 69 -1.67 0.82 5.06
N TYR A 70 -1.90 -0.02 4.04
CA TYR A 70 -3.17 -0.07 3.32
C TYR A 70 -4.26 -0.79 4.14
N ALA A 71 -5.41 -0.13 4.32
CA ALA A 71 -6.60 -0.72 4.93
C ALA A 71 -7.67 -1.06 3.92
N HIS A 72 -8.24 -0.01 3.33
CA HIS A 72 -9.31 -0.08 2.37
C HIS A 72 -9.10 1.00 1.31
N ASP A 73 -9.71 0.80 0.15
CA ASP A 73 -9.75 1.84 -0.87
C ASP A 73 -10.45 3.06 -0.26
N ARG A 74 -9.78 4.21 -0.31
CA ARG A 74 -10.46 5.47 0.03
C ARG A 74 -11.71 5.58 -0.83
N ARG A 75 -12.78 6.11 -0.26
CA ARG A 75 -13.99 6.43 -1.04
C ARG A 75 -13.55 7.20 -2.27
N ARG A 76 -14.05 6.77 -3.44
CA ARG A 76 -13.72 7.46 -4.68
C ARG A 76 -14.05 8.95 -4.50
N PRO A 77 -13.08 9.83 -4.72
CA PRO A 77 -13.30 11.26 -4.61
C PRO A 77 -14.44 11.64 -5.57
N THR A 78 -15.46 12.30 -5.02
CA THR A 78 -16.60 12.81 -5.81
C THR A 78 -16.26 14.13 -6.49
N ASN A 79 -15.29 14.88 -5.97
CA ASN A 79 -14.76 16.10 -6.58
C ASN A 79 -13.28 15.94 -6.92
N ALA A 80 -12.84 16.62 -7.99
CA ALA A 80 -11.43 16.61 -8.41
C ALA A 80 -10.47 17.18 -7.35
N TYR A 81 -10.98 18.02 -6.43
CA TYR A 81 -10.21 18.61 -5.33
C TYR A 81 -10.07 17.69 -4.11
N ASP A 82 -10.82 16.58 -4.05
CA ASP A 82 -10.70 15.58 -2.99
C ASP A 82 -9.48 14.67 -3.22
N ILE A 83 -8.86 14.74 -4.41
CA ILE A 83 -7.60 14.08 -4.73
C ILE A 83 -6.48 14.95 -4.11
N PRO A 84 -5.72 14.44 -3.12
CA PRO A 84 -4.60 15.21 -2.59
C PRO A 84 -3.61 15.52 -3.72
N PRO A 85 -3.06 16.75 -3.79
CA PRO A 85 -2.08 17.10 -4.80
C PRO A 85 -0.92 16.11 -4.70
N VAL A 86 -0.64 15.44 -5.83
CA VAL A 86 0.47 14.49 -5.96
C VAL A 86 1.76 15.24 -5.62
N CYS A 87 2.47 14.79 -4.59
CA CYS A 87 3.82 15.25 -4.24
C CYS A 87 4.86 14.60 -5.14
#